data_AF-A0A3D4RUD9-F1
#
_entry.id   AF-A0A3D4RUD9-F1
#
_cell.length_a   1.000
_cell.length_b   1.000
_cell.length_c   1.000
_cell.angle_alpha   90.00
_cell.angle_beta   90.00
_cell.angle_gamma   90.00
#
_symmetry.space_group_name_H-M   'P 1'
#
loop_
_entity.id
_entity.type
_entity.pdbx_description
1 polymer ?
#
loop_
_entity_poly.entity_id
_entity_poly.type
_entity_poly.pdbx_seq_one_letter_code
_entity_poly.pdbx_strand_id
1 'polypeptide(L)'
;MIKAPPQAAPRTTAPDLPDTPPGVATQAFFQRATFQIAAARLRDAPADTGFEVAFAGRSNAGKSSAINALCHQRRLARTSKTPGRTQQLVFFRLDDERRLVDLPGYGFARVSLALKADWQALMGHYLEQRQCLRALVVVMDIRHPLTEFDRQMLTWCIAARRPLLLLLTKADKLGRGAVHRTVEQVKRAVLELGTGAAEWIDVQAFSSTRPIGLEEARLRLALWLELPI
;
A
#
# COMPACT_ATOMS: atom_id res chain seq x y z
N MET A 1 -41.23 -46.52 5.20
CA MET A 1 -41.06 -45.28 4.41
C MET A 1 -39.83 -44.55 4.94
N ILE A 2 -38.71 -44.63 4.22
CA ILE A 2 -37.45 -43.95 4.58
C ILE A 2 -37.30 -42.76 3.64
N LYS A 3 -37.20 -41.55 4.20
CA LYS A 3 -37.13 -40.28 3.47
C LYS A 3 -35.72 -40.10 2.92
N ALA A 4 -35.58 -39.93 1.61
CA ALA A 4 -34.29 -39.68 0.96
C ALA A 4 -33.70 -38.33 1.39
N PRO A 5 -32.36 -38.20 1.50
CA PRO A 5 -31.71 -36.94 1.84
C PRO A 5 -31.78 -35.93 0.67
N PRO A 6 -31.70 -34.62 0.96
CA PRO A 6 -31.84 -33.57 -0.05
C PRO A 6 -30.64 -33.57 -1.01
N GLN A 7 -30.92 -33.42 -2.31
CA GLN A 7 -29.91 -33.29 -3.35
C GLN A 7 -29.11 -31.99 -3.18
N ALA A 8 -27.80 -32.09 -3.22
CA ALA A 8 -26.89 -30.94 -3.20
C ALA A 8 -27.07 -30.11 -4.48
N ALA A 9 -27.14 -28.79 -4.31
CA ALA A 9 -27.20 -27.83 -5.41
C ALA A 9 -25.96 -27.96 -6.33
N PRO A 10 -26.11 -27.73 -7.65
CA PRO A 10 -25.00 -27.85 -8.59
C PRO A 10 -23.90 -26.84 -8.24
N ARG A 11 -22.67 -27.35 -8.06
CA ARG A 11 -21.47 -26.52 -7.93
C ARG A 11 -21.25 -25.80 -9.25
N THR A 12 -21.40 -24.49 -9.26
CA THR A 12 -20.95 -23.62 -10.35
C THR A 12 -19.44 -23.78 -10.47
N THR A 13 -18.99 -24.44 -11.54
CA THR A 13 -17.58 -24.52 -11.91
C THR A 13 -17.09 -23.13 -12.27
N ALA A 14 -16.10 -22.61 -11.54
CA ALA A 14 -15.36 -21.42 -11.92
C ALA A 14 -14.74 -21.66 -13.32
N PRO A 15 -14.68 -20.63 -14.19
CA PRO A 15 -14.05 -20.79 -15.50
C PRO A 15 -12.56 -21.10 -15.32
N ASP A 16 -12.05 -22.05 -16.12
CA ASP A 16 -10.64 -22.41 -16.18
C ASP A 16 -9.78 -21.15 -16.42
N LEU A 17 -8.97 -20.77 -15.42
CA LEU A 17 -7.92 -19.78 -15.63
C LEU A 17 -6.76 -20.44 -16.39
N PRO A 18 -6.19 -19.78 -17.42
CA PRO A 18 -5.02 -20.31 -18.14
C PRO A 18 -3.79 -20.40 -17.22
N ASP A 19 -2.89 -21.36 -17.50
CA ASP A 19 -1.59 -21.68 -16.85
C ASP A 19 -0.57 -20.52 -16.79
N THR A 20 -1.02 -19.37 -16.32
CA THR A 20 -0.23 -18.14 -16.25
C THR A 20 0.62 -18.20 -14.98
N PRO A 21 1.95 -17.98 -15.06
CA PRO A 21 2.78 -17.94 -13.86
C PRO A 21 2.24 -16.89 -12.87
N PRO A 22 2.32 -17.16 -11.56
CA PRO A 22 1.73 -16.29 -10.54
C PRO A 22 2.02 -14.80 -10.66
N GLY A 23 3.27 -14.45 -10.96
CA GLY A 23 3.70 -13.06 -11.14
C GLY A 23 3.07 -12.37 -12.36
N VAL A 24 2.78 -13.12 -13.43
CA VAL A 24 2.19 -12.60 -14.67
C VAL A 24 0.69 -12.35 -14.51
N ALA A 25 -0.03 -13.27 -13.87
CA ALA A 25 -1.45 -13.10 -13.55
C ALA A 25 -1.65 -11.89 -12.62
N THR A 26 -0.84 -11.82 -11.57
CA THR A 26 -0.81 -10.69 -10.62
C THR A 26 -0.56 -9.35 -11.33
N GLN A 27 0.42 -9.29 -12.24
CA GLN A 27 0.74 -8.07 -12.97
C GLN A 27 -0.43 -7.56 -13.82
N ALA A 28 -1.19 -8.45 -14.46
CA ALA A 28 -2.33 -8.07 -15.29
C ALA A 28 -3.42 -7.32 -14.50
N PHE A 29 -3.65 -7.66 -13.23
CA PHE A 29 -4.59 -6.94 -12.37
C PHE A 29 -4.12 -5.52 -12.06
N PHE A 30 -2.85 -5.35 -11.68
CA PHE A 30 -2.31 -4.01 -11.40
C PHE A 30 -2.28 -3.12 -12.65
N GLN A 31 -2.11 -3.69 -13.84
CA GLN A 31 -2.15 -2.94 -15.11
C GLN A 31 -3.52 -2.35 -15.43
N ARG A 32 -4.60 -2.90 -14.88
CA ARG A 32 -5.98 -2.39 -15.03
C ARG A 32 -6.29 -1.19 -14.15
N ALA A 33 -5.35 -0.80 -13.28
CA ALA A 33 -5.55 0.31 -12.37
C ALA A 33 -5.99 1.58 -13.10
N THR A 34 -7.08 2.20 -12.66
CA THR A 34 -7.63 3.44 -13.22
C THR A 34 -7.94 4.43 -12.10
N PHE A 35 -7.79 5.72 -12.36
CA PHE A 35 -8.23 6.75 -11.41
C PHE A 35 -9.75 6.62 -11.18
N GLN A 36 -10.16 6.52 -9.92
CA GLN A 36 -11.56 6.46 -9.52
C GLN A 36 -12.04 7.83 -9.01
N ILE A 37 -11.41 8.34 -7.93
CA ILE A 37 -11.79 9.61 -7.31
C ILE A 37 -10.64 10.17 -6.45
N ALA A 38 -10.63 11.49 -6.25
CA ALA A 38 -9.82 12.16 -5.23
C ALA A 38 -10.73 12.76 -4.16
N ALA A 39 -10.71 12.22 -2.95
CA ALA A 39 -11.58 12.63 -1.85
C ALA A 39 -10.82 13.49 -0.84
N ALA A 40 -11.34 14.68 -0.54
CA ALA A 40 -10.77 15.54 0.52
C ALA A 40 -11.18 15.07 1.92
N ARG A 41 -12.32 14.39 2.04
CA ARG A 41 -12.88 13.88 3.30
C ARG A 41 -13.31 12.44 3.09
N LEU A 42 -13.28 11.64 4.16
CA LEU A 42 -13.62 10.22 4.07
C LEU A 42 -15.07 9.98 3.60
N ARG A 43 -16.00 10.89 3.91
CA ARG A 43 -17.38 10.84 3.40
C ARG A 43 -17.51 10.99 1.88
N ASP A 44 -16.50 11.58 1.23
CA ASP A 44 -16.46 11.75 -0.23
C ASP A 44 -15.69 10.58 -0.90
N ALA A 45 -15.22 9.60 -0.12
CA ALA A 45 -14.53 8.41 -0.63
C ALA A 45 -15.53 7.40 -1.22
N PRO A 46 -15.06 6.44 -2.04
CA PRO A 46 -15.89 5.31 -2.46
C PRO A 46 -16.48 4.56 -1.26
N ALA A 47 -17.57 3.83 -1.49
CA ALA A 47 -18.20 2.98 -0.48
C ALA A 47 -17.16 2.11 0.25
N ASP A 48 -17.29 2.00 1.57
CA ASP A 48 -16.41 1.21 2.44
C ASP A 48 -16.70 -0.29 2.29
N THR A 49 -16.36 -0.83 1.12
CA THR A 49 -16.63 -2.20 0.70
C THR A 49 -15.46 -2.74 -0.11
N GLY A 50 -15.29 -4.07 -0.13
CA GLY A 50 -14.23 -4.75 -0.86
C GLY A 50 -12.88 -4.75 -0.15
N PHE A 51 -11.81 -4.51 -0.91
CA PHE A 51 -10.42 -4.62 -0.46
C PHE A 51 -9.58 -3.43 -0.93
N GLU A 52 -8.91 -2.77 0.00
CA GLU A 52 -8.05 -1.62 -0.26
C GLU A 52 -6.66 -1.82 0.33
N VAL A 53 -5.64 -1.45 -0.43
CA VAL A 53 -4.28 -1.25 0.09
C VAL A 53 -3.92 0.22 -0.04
N ALA A 54 -3.54 0.82 1.09
CA ALA A 54 -3.20 2.24 1.14
C ALA A 54 -1.69 2.48 1.18
N PHE A 55 -1.24 3.52 0.48
CA PHE A 55 0.14 3.96 0.44
C PHE A 55 0.29 5.26 1.22
N ALA A 56 1.13 5.23 2.25
CA ALA A 56 1.57 6.40 2.99
C ALA A 56 3.06 6.64 2.71
N GLY A 57 3.52 7.86 2.87
CA GLY A 57 4.94 8.16 2.72
C GLY A 57 5.21 9.65 2.70
N ARG A 58 6.43 10.04 3.07
CA ARG A 58 6.84 11.44 3.02
C ARG A 58 6.75 12.00 1.60
N SER A 59 6.49 13.30 1.48
CA SER A 59 6.66 13.99 0.19
C SER A 59 8.03 13.68 -0.42
N ASN A 60 8.06 13.38 -1.72
CA ASN A 60 9.27 13.00 -2.46
C ASN A 60 9.95 11.68 -2.03
N ALA A 61 9.34 10.88 -1.15
CA ALA A 61 9.82 9.52 -0.85
C ALA A 61 9.68 8.58 -2.07
N GLY A 62 8.85 8.93 -3.06
CA GLY A 62 8.67 8.13 -4.28
C GLY A 62 7.39 7.30 -4.30
N LYS A 63 6.42 7.59 -3.43
CA LYS A 63 5.11 6.92 -3.36
C LYS A 63 4.39 6.83 -4.70
N SER A 64 4.15 7.96 -5.37
CA SER A 64 3.48 7.95 -6.67
C SER A 64 4.31 7.22 -7.75
N SER A 65 5.65 7.27 -7.67
CA SER A 65 6.53 6.50 -8.55
C SER A 65 6.46 4.98 -8.28
N ALA A 66 6.29 4.57 -7.02
CA ALA A 66 6.09 3.18 -6.63
C ALA A 66 4.74 2.67 -7.14
N ILE A 67 3.64 3.41 -6.93
CA ILE A 67 2.32 3.06 -7.46
C ILE A 67 2.37 2.88 -8.98
N ASN A 68 2.97 3.84 -9.69
CA ASN A 68 3.16 3.80 -11.13
C ASN A 68 3.96 2.55 -11.59
N ALA A 69 5.06 2.23 -10.90
CA ALA A 69 5.86 1.05 -11.22
C ALA A 69 5.10 -0.27 -10.96
N LEU A 70 4.41 -0.37 -9.81
CA LEU A 70 3.58 -1.53 -9.45
C LEU A 70 2.48 -1.77 -10.48
N CYS A 71 1.81 -0.69 -10.91
CA CYS A 71 0.76 -0.75 -11.93
C CYS A 71 1.30 -0.86 -13.37
N HIS A 72 2.61 -0.78 -13.58
CA HIS A 72 3.20 -0.70 -14.91
C HIS A 72 2.57 0.43 -15.77
N GLN A 73 2.34 1.58 -15.14
CA GLN A 73 1.75 2.77 -15.76
C GLN A 73 2.58 4.01 -15.46
N ARG A 74 2.77 4.90 -16.45
CA ARG A 74 3.65 6.07 -16.29
C ARG A 74 2.98 7.28 -15.64
N ARG A 75 1.65 7.38 -15.70
CA ARG A 75 0.90 8.61 -15.36
C ARG A 75 -0.37 8.36 -14.52
N LEU A 76 -0.47 7.20 -13.86
CA LEU A 76 -1.60 6.87 -12.99
C LEU A 76 -1.63 7.80 -11.77
N ALA A 77 -0.59 7.72 -10.95
CA ALA A 77 -0.38 8.61 -9.81
C ALA A 77 0.47 9.81 -10.25
N ARG A 78 -0.05 11.02 -10.01
CA ARG A 78 0.64 12.27 -10.38
C ARG A 78 1.87 12.48 -9.49
N THR A 79 3.05 12.45 -10.10
CA THR A 79 4.30 12.79 -9.42
C THR A 79 4.46 14.31 -9.35
N SER A 80 4.00 14.96 -8.28
CA SER A 80 4.29 16.38 -8.04
C SER A 80 5.64 16.53 -7.33
N LYS A 81 6.51 17.42 -7.83
CA LYS A 81 7.73 17.86 -7.13
C LYS A 81 7.42 18.93 -6.08
N THR A 82 6.27 19.58 -6.17
CA THR A 82 5.83 20.62 -5.23
C THR A 82 5.22 19.97 -4.00
N PRO A 83 5.84 20.11 -2.81
CA PRO A 83 5.28 19.60 -1.55
C PRO A 83 3.97 20.33 -1.20
N GLY A 84 3.00 19.62 -0.61
CA GLY A 84 1.74 20.19 -0.09
C GLY A 84 0.57 20.25 -1.08
N ARG A 85 0.78 19.82 -2.34
CA ARG A 85 -0.25 19.91 -3.39
C ARG A 85 -1.35 18.84 -3.29
N THR A 86 -1.06 17.66 -2.74
CA THR A 86 -2.06 16.57 -2.61
C THR A 86 -2.53 16.51 -1.16
N GLN A 87 -3.71 17.07 -0.90
CA GLN A 87 -4.40 17.04 0.41
C GLN A 87 -5.54 16.00 0.43
N GLN A 88 -5.68 15.24 -0.66
CA GLN A 88 -6.79 14.32 -0.88
C GLN A 88 -6.29 12.87 -0.86
N LEU A 89 -7.16 11.95 -0.44
CA LEU A 89 -6.98 10.53 -0.70
C LEU A 89 -7.30 10.29 -2.18
N VAL A 90 -6.37 9.69 -2.92
CA VAL A 90 -6.59 9.35 -4.32
C VAL A 90 -6.81 7.86 -4.46
N PHE A 91 -7.97 7.47 -4.98
CA PHE A 91 -8.37 6.08 -5.15
C PHE A 91 -8.13 5.65 -6.60
N PHE A 92 -7.49 4.49 -6.75
CA PHE A 92 -7.26 3.83 -8.03
C PHE A 92 -7.96 2.47 -8.04
N ARG A 93 -8.99 2.32 -8.86
CA ARG A 93 -9.75 1.08 -8.98
C ARG A 93 -8.97 0.06 -9.80
N LEU A 94 -8.85 -1.18 -9.32
CA LEU A 94 -8.30 -2.32 -10.06
C LEU A 94 -9.41 -3.11 -10.75
N ASP A 95 -10.51 -3.33 -10.02
CA ASP A 95 -11.79 -3.91 -10.47
C ASP A 95 -12.90 -3.42 -9.52
N ASP A 96 -14.09 -4.01 -9.57
CA ASP A 96 -15.22 -3.53 -8.76
C ASP A 96 -15.04 -3.72 -7.24
N GLU A 97 -14.17 -4.64 -6.81
CA GLU A 97 -13.96 -4.98 -5.40
C GLU A 97 -12.63 -4.45 -4.84
N ARG A 98 -11.61 -4.26 -5.68
CA ARG A 98 -10.25 -3.94 -5.25
C ARG A 98 -9.79 -2.56 -5.70
N ARG A 99 -9.04 -1.89 -4.84
CA ARG A 99 -8.42 -0.59 -5.14
C ARG A 99 -7.12 -0.33 -4.39
N LEU A 100 -6.30 0.53 -4.97
CA LEU A 100 -5.14 1.14 -4.31
C LEU A 100 -5.49 2.55 -3.88
N VAL A 101 -4.99 2.99 -2.74
CA VAL A 101 -5.24 4.33 -2.20
C VAL A 101 -3.93 5.05 -2.00
N ASP A 102 -3.75 6.20 -2.62
CA ASP A 102 -2.61 7.09 -2.42
C ASP A 102 -2.96 8.14 -1.37
N LEU A 103 -2.44 7.95 -0.16
CA LEU A 103 -2.68 8.87 0.94
C LEU A 103 -1.87 10.16 0.75
N PRO A 104 -2.39 11.31 1.22
CA PRO A 104 -1.63 12.55 1.23
C PRO A 104 -0.29 12.35 1.95
N GLY A 105 0.80 12.78 1.30
CA GLY A 105 2.14 12.60 1.86
C GLY A 105 2.33 13.42 3.13
N TYR A 106 3.17 12.94 4.05
CA TYR A 106 3.46 13.64 5.31
C TYR A 106 4.84 14.33 5.27
N GLY A 107 5.21 14.95 6.39
CA GLY A 107 6.53 15.55 6.60
C GLY A 107 6.73 16.90 5.91
N PHE A 108 5.65 17.67 5.73
CA PHE A 108 5.74 19.03 5.22
C PHE A 108 6.24 19.99 6.31
N ALA A 109 7.44 20.56 6.12
CA ALA A 109 8.00 21.55 7.03
C ALA A 109 7.25 22.91 7.01
N ARG A 110 6.46 23.19 5.96
CA ARG A 110 5.85 24.52 5.69
C ARG A 110 4.32 24.49 5.49
N VAL A 111 3.61 23.67 6.25
CA VAL A 111 2.13 23.69 6.27
C VAL A 111 1.64 24.29 7.58
N SER A 112 0.48 24.95 7.53
CA SER A 112 -0.17 25.53 8.71
C SER A 112 -0.50 24.46 9.75
N LEU A 113 -0.57 24.85 11.02
CA LEU A 113 -0.95 23.94 12.11
C LEU A 113 -2.33 23.34 11.89
N ALA A 114 -3.29 24.12 11.39
CA ALA A 114 -4.64 23.65 11.05
C ALA A 114 -4.60 22.52 10.01
N LEU A 115 -3.83 22.68 8.94
CA LEU A 115 -3.73 21.64 7.90
C LEU A 115 -3.05 20.36 8.42
N LYS A 116 -2.10 20.48 9.35
CA LYS A 116 -1.52 19.31 10.03
C LYS A 116 -2.57 18.57 10.87
N ALA A 117 -3.38 19.30 11.62
CA ALA A 117 -4.43 18.73 12.46
C ALA A 117 -5.51 18.04 11.61
N ASP A 118 -5.98 18.68 10.54
CA ASP A 118 -6.95 18.09 9.61
C ASP A 118 -6.40 16.80 8.98
N TRP A 119 -5.14 16.81 8.57
CA TRP A 119 -4.48 15.63 8.03
C TRP A 119 -4.35 14.52 9.07
N GLN A 120 -3.95 14.84 10.31
CA GLN A 120 -3.86 13.86 11.39
C GLN A 120 -5.21 13.23 11.70
N ALA A 121 -6.28 14.02 11.79
CA ALA A 121 -7.64 13.54 12.01
C ALA A 121 -8.11 12.65 10.84
N LEU A 122 -7.83 13.05 9.60
CA LEU A 122 -8.16 12.25 8.42
C LEU A 122 -7.43 10.91 8.42
N MET A 123 -6.13 10.88 8.75
CA MET A 123 -5.34 9.65 8.82
C MET A 123 -5.82 8.75 9.95
N GLY A 124 -6.07 9.29 11.14
CA GLY A 124 -6.63 8.52 12.26
C GLY A 124 -7.93 7.84 11.88
N HIS A 125 -8.91 8.61 11.38
CA HIS A 125 -10.18 8.06 10.94
C HIS A 125 -10.03 7.04 9.81
N TYR A 126 -9.19 7.31 8.81
CA TYR A 126 -9.00 6.37 7.70
C TYR A 126 -8.37 5.05 8.17
N LEU A 127 -7.34 5.10 9.01
CA LEU A 127 -6.63 3.91 9.46
C LEU A 127 -7.48 3.06 10.43
N GLU A 128 -8.28 3.70 11.27
CA GLU A 128 -9.06 3.02 12.31
C GLU A 128 -10.45 2.57 11.82
N GLN A 129 -11.14 3.38 11.00
CA GLN A 129 -12.55 3.17 10.69
C GLN A 129 -12.81 2.55 9.32
N ARG A 130 -11.87 2.65 8.37
CA ARG A 130 -12.06 2.10 7.00
C ARG A 130 -12.03 0.58 7.03
N GLN A 131 -13.19 -0.06 6.92
CA GLN A 131 -13.34 -1.50 7.07
C GLN A 131 -12.70 -2.29 5.93
N CYS A 132 -12.79 -1.78 4.70
CA CYS A 132 -12.18 -2.40 3.53
C CYS A 132 -10.66 -2.22 3.45
N LEU A 133 -10.03 -1.45 4.33
CA LEU A 133 -8.57 -1.32 4.40
C LEU A 133 -7.94 -2.63 4.91
N ARG A 134 -7.18 -3.29 4.04
CA ARG A 134 -6.56 -4.59 4.33
C ARG A 134 -5.12 -4.47 4.78
N ALA A 135 -4.37 -3.53 4.22
CA ALA A 135 -2.97 -3.36 4.53
C ALA A 135 -2.47 -1.97 4.14
N LEU A 136 -1.28 -1.65 4.66
CA LEU A 136 -0.59 -0.38 4.44
C LEU A 136 0.77 -0.62 3.80
N VAL A 137 1.15 0.29 2.91
CA VAL A 137 2.51 0.41 2.38
C VAL A 137 3.06 1.75 2.82
N VAL A 138 4.08 1.73 3.68
CA VAL A 138 4.78 2.94 4.11
C VAL A 138 6.05 3.08 3.29
N VAL A 139 6.05 4.11 2.45
CA VAL A 139 7.08 4.37 1.44
C VAL A 139 8.13 5.33 2.01
N MET A 140 9.37 4.85 2.10
CA MET A 140 10.51 5.60 2.64
C MET A 140 11.68 5.62 1.67
N ASP A 141 12.36 6.76 1.54
CA ASP A 141 13.61 6.84 0.77
C ASP A 141 14.70 6.06 1.51
N ILE A 142 15.25 5.02 0.89
CA ILE A 142 16.26 4.13 1.52
C ILE A 142 17.52 4.86 1.98
N ARG A 143 17.80 6.06 1.45
CA ARG A 143 18.96 6.84 1.89
C ARG A 143 18.75 7.48 3.27
N HIS A 144 17.49 7.65 3.67
CA HIS A 144 17.09 8.31 4.92
C HIS A 144 15.80 7.70 5.48
N PRO A 145 15.77 6.39 5.84
CA PRO A 145 14.58 5.74 6.38
C PRO A 145 14.35 6.12 7.84
N LEU A 146 13.15 5.81 8.37
CA LEU A 146 12.81 5.99 9.79
C LEU A 146 13.03 7.40 10.32
N THR A 147 12.68 8.41 9.52
CA THR A 147 12.62 9.78 10.00
C THR A 147 11.52 9.95 11.04
N GLU A 148 11.52 11.05 11.78
CA GLU A 148 10.54 11.30 12.85
C GLU A 148 9.09 11.07 12.40
N PHE A 149 8.72 11.61 11.23
CA PHE A 149 7.39 11.42 10.66
C PHE A 149 7.13 9.98 10.21
N ASP A 150 8.15 9.25 9.75
CA ASP A 150 8.00 7.83 9.42
C ASP A 150 7.69 7.03 10.69
N ARG A 151 8.40 7.32 11.80
CA ARG A 151 8.16 6.67 13.09
C ARG A 151 6.76 6.97 13.63
N GLN A 152 6.30 8.21 13.51
CA GLN A 152 4.93 8.57 13.87
C GLN A 152 3.90 7.79 13.02
N MET A 153 4.12 7.71 11.70
CA MET A 153 3.25 6.92 10.82
C MET A 153 3.25 5.44 11.20
N LEU A 154 4.42 4.86 11.53
CA LEU A 154 4.51 3.49 12.03
C LEU A 154 3.69 3.29 13.29
N THR A 155 3.75 4.21 14.26
CA THR A 155 2.94 4.15 15.48
C THR A 155 1.44 4.08 15.17
N TRP A 156 0.94 4.91 14.24
CA TRP A 156 -0.48 4.85 13.84
C TRP A 156 -0.84 3.57 13.09
N CYS A 157 0.02 3.12 12.17
CA CYS A 157 -0.20 1.86 11.45
C CYS A 157 -0.25 0.68 12.44
N ILE A 158 0.60 0.71 13.47
CA ILE A 158 0.65 -0.33 14.50
C ILE A 158 -0.62 -0.32 15.36
N ALA A 159 -1.06 0.87 15.77
CA ALA A 159 -2.31 1.04 16.51
C ALA A 159 -3.53 0.54 15.72
N ALA A 160 -3.54 0.72 14.39
CA ALA A 160 -4.58 0.23 13.50
C ALA A 160 -4.60 -1.31 13.32
N ARG A 161 -3.55 -2.01 13.77
CA ARG A 161 -3.42 -3.49 13.72
C ARG A 161 -3.66 -4.06 12.31
N ARG A 162 -3.08 -3.41 11.29
CA ARG A 162 -3.14 -3.87 9.89
C ARG A 162 -1.77 -4.33 9.40
N PRO A 163 -1.69 -5.38 8.56
CA PRO A 163 -0.46 -5.75 7.86
C PRO A 163 0.21 -4.54 7.20
N LEU A 164 1.54 -4.51 7.26
CA LEU A 164 2.32 -3.34 6.86
C LEU A 164 3.54 -3.76 6.04
N LEU A 165 3.76 -3.09 4.91
CA LEU A 165 4.97 -3.20 4.11
C LEU A 165 5.75 -1.89 4.16
N LEU A 166 6.96 -1.94 4.72
CA LEU A 166 7.93 -0.85 4.68
C LEU A 166 8.71 -0.95 3.38
N LEU A 167 8.33 -0.10 2.43
CA LEU A 167 8.90 -0.08 1.09
C LEU A 167 10.03 0.95 1.00
N LEU A 168 11.28 0.46 1.06
CA LEU A 168 12.48 1.30 1.01
C LEU A 168 12.85 1.62 -0.45
N THR A 169 12.30 2.72 -0.96
CA THR A 169 12.42 3.15 -2.36
C THR A 169 13.80 3.73 -2.68
N LYS A 170 14.06 3.90 -3.98
CA LYS A 170 15.32 4.44 -4.52
C LYS A 170 16.53 3.57 -4.16
N ALA A 171 16.32 2.26 -4.03
CA ALA A 171 17.37 1.27 -3.82
C ALA A 171 18.49 1.34 -4.88
N ASP A 172 18.18 1.79 -6.10
CA ASP A 172 19.14 2.06 -7.16
C ASP A 172 20.17 3.15 -6.84
N LYS A 173 19.96 3.93 -5.77
CA LYS A 173 20.89 4.98 -5.33
C LYS A 173 21.96 4.51 -4.35
N LEU A 174 21.90 3.27 -3.90
CA LEU A 174 22.86 2.67 -2.98
C LEU A 174 23.51 1.43 -3.61
N GLY A 175 24.75 1.15 -3.23
CA GLY A 175 25.39 -0.13 -3.58
C GLY A 175 24.72 -1.30 -2.84
N ARG A 176 24.78 -2.51 -3.41
CA ARG A 176 24.11 -3.73 -2.87
C ARG A 176 24.35 -3.94 -1.37
N GLY A 177 25.59 -3.80 -0.90
CA GLY A 177 25.91 -3.95 0.52
C GLY A 177 25.27 -2.88 1.41
N ALA A 178 25.18 -1.64 0.94
CA ALA A 178 24.48 -0.57 1.66
C ALA A 178 22.97 -0.79 1.68
N VAL A 179 22.37 -1.25 0.57
CA VAL A 179 20.95 -1.64 0.52
C VAL A 179 20.65 -2.70 1.59
N HIS A 180 21.43 -3.78 1.63
CA HIS A 180 21.23 -4.85 2.61
C HIS A 180 21.36 -4.35 4.05
N ARG A 181 22.42 -3.59 4.36
CA ARG A 181 22.59 -3.00 5.71
C ARG A 181 21.43 -2.12 6.13
N THR A 182 20.92 -1.27 5.23
CA THR A 182 19.78 -0.41 5.54
C THR A 182 18.50 -1.20 5.77
N VAL A 183 18.22 -2.24 4.96
CA VAL A 183 17.05 -3.12 5.18
C VAL A 183 17.12 -3.77 6.55
N GLU A 184 18.28 -4.34 6.92
CA GLU A 184 18.46 -4.98 8.22
C GLU A 184 18.40 -3.99 9.39
N GLN A 185 18.91 -2.77 9.22
CA GLN A 185 18.75 -1.70 10.20
C GLN A 185 17.26 -1.39 10.45
N VAL A 186 16.45 -1.29 9.39
CA VAL A 186 15.02 -1.01 9.52
C VAL A 186 14.27 -2.19 10.16
N LYS A 187 14.60 -3.44 9.79
CA LYS A 187 14.03 -4.63 10.44
C LYS A 187 14.33 -4.68 11.93
N ARG A 188 15.57 -4.39 12.35
CA ARG A 188 15.94 -4.33 13.77
C ARG A 188 15.14 -3.27 14.51
N ALA A 189 15.02 -2.08 13.94
CA ALA A 189 14.22 -1.00 14.54
C ALA A 189 12.73 -1.39 14.68
N VAL A 190 12.18 -2.19 13.77
CA VAL A 190 10.81 -2.73 13.87
C VAL A 190 10.70 -3.75 15.01
N LEU A 191 11.68 -4.65 15.16
CA LEU A 191 11.73 -5.63 16.25
C LEU A 191 11.81 -4.95 17.62
N GLU A 192 12.61 -3.88 17.72
CA GLU A 192 12.79 -3.08 18.94
C GLU A 192 11.52 -2.36 19.41
N LEU A 193 10.47 -2.28 18.58
CA LEU A 193 9.19 -1.71 19.01
C LEU A 193 8.50 -2.56 20.08
N GLY A 194 8.84 -3.86 20.21
CA GLY A 194 8.39 -4.70 21.34
C GLY A 194 6.88 -4.97 21.41
N THR A 195 6.12 -4.63 20.37
CA THR A 195 4.65 -4.72 20.35
C THR A 195 4.10 -6.03 19.78
N GLY A 196 4.96 -7.00 19.44
CA GLY A 196 4.59 -8.17 18.62
C GLY A 196 4.26 -7.80 17.16
N ALA A 197 4.26 -6.51 16.81
CA ALA A 197 3.91 -6.05 15.47
C ALA A 197 4.87 -6.53 14.38
N ALA A 198 6.11 -6.88 14.75
CA ALA A 198 7.12 -7.34 13.83
C ALA A 198 6.70 -8.58 13.02
N GLU A 199 5.75 -9.39 13.49
CA GLU A 199 5.28 -10.59 12.78
C GLU A 199 4.49 -10.27 11.51
N TRP A 200 3.90 -9.08 11.41
CA TRP A 200 3.06 -8.64 10.28
C TRP A 200 3.56 -7.34 9.64
N ILE A 201 4.81 -6.96 9.94
CA ILE A 201 5.52 -5.86 9.30
C ILE A 201 6.64 -6.44 8.43
N ASP A 202 6.49 -6.35 7.11
CA ASP A 202 7.53 -6.67 6.16
C ASP A 202 8.39 -5.44 5.83
N VAL A 203 9.67 -5.67 5.53
CA VAL A 203 10.61 -4.63 5.11
C VAL A 203 11.35 -5.09 3.87
N GLN A 204 11.29 -4.30 2.79
CA GLN A 204 12.03 -4.62 1.56
C GLN A 204 12.55 -3.38 0.84
N ALA A 205 13.65 -3.57 0.11
CA ALA A 205 14.17 -2.58 -0.83
C ALA A 205 13.34 -2.54 -2.12
N PHE A 206 13.22 -1.37 -2.72
CA PHE A 206 12.45 -1.15 -3.94
C PHE A 206 13.08 -0.10 -4.85
N SER A 207 12.96 -0.28 -6.15
CA SER A 207 13.26 0.77 -7.13
C SER A 207 12.16 0.87 -8.18
N SER A 208 11.72 2.10 -8.46
CA SER A 208 10.81 2.37 -9.58
C SER A 208 11.52 2.37 -10.94
N THR A 209 12.86 2.39 -10.95
CA THR A 209 13.68 2.54 -12.18
C THR A 209 14.51 1.31 -12.50
N ARG A 210 14.61 0.36 -11.56
CA ARG A 210 15.31 -0.92 -11.68
C ARG A 210 14.41 -2.05 -11.16
N PRO A 211 14.57 -3.30 -11.63
CA PRO A 211 13.77 -4.43 -11.18
C PRO A 211 14.23 -4.91 -9.78
N ILE A 212 14.07 -4.06 -8.76
CA ILE A 212 14.41 -4.36 -7.37
C ILE A 212 13.10 -4.34 -6.58
N GLY A 213 12.70 -5.48 -6.02
CA GLY A 213 11.55 -5.60 -5.10
C GLY A 213 10.18 -5.43 -5.76
N LEU A 214 10.10 -5.38 -7.09
CA LEU A 214 8.85 -5.09 -7.81
C LEU A 214 7.87 -6.27 -7.75
N GLU A 215 8.38 -7.47 -8.00
CA GLU A 215 7.55 -8.68 -8.01
C GLU A 215 7.12 -9.05 -6.60
N GLU A 216 8.04 -8.97 -5.64
CA GLU A 216 7.79 -9.23 -4.23
C GLU A 216 6.74 -8.27 -3.66
N ALA A 217 6.81 -6.98 -4.03
CA ALA A 217 5.77 -6.01 -3.67
C ALA A 217 4.41 -6.37 -4.29
N ARG A 218 4.38 -6.73 -5.58
CA ARG A 218 3.13 -7.10 -6.25
C ARG A 218 2.49 -8.33 -5.63
N LEU A 219 3.26 -9.38 -5.36
CA LEU A 219 2.78 -10.60 -4.71
C LEU A 219 2.22 -10.31 -3.31
N ARG A 220 2.91 -9.46 -2.54
CA ARG A 220 2.42 -9.04 -1.22
C ARG A 220 1.08 -8.31 -1.30
N LEU A 221 0.96 -7.38 -2.24
CA LEU A 221 -0.30 -6.65 -2.45
C LEU A 221 -1.40 -7.56 -2.98
N ALA A 222 -1.08 -8.49 -3.87
CA ALA A 222 -2.03 -9.46 -4.41
C ALA A 222 -2.63 -10.33 -3.31
N LEU A 223 -1.79 -10.78 -2.36
CA LEU A 223 -2.24 -11.54 -1.19
C LEU A 223 -3.26 -10.74 -0.36
N TRP A 224 -2.98 -9.46 -0.07
CA TRP A 224 -3.87 -8.62 0.73
C TRP A 224 -5.15 -8.18 0.01
N LEU A 225 -5.11 -8.15 -1.32
CA LEU A 225 -6.25 -7.81 -2.18
C LEU A 225 -7.05 -9.05 -2.61
N GLU A 226 -6.65 -10.24 -2.14
CA GLU A 226 -7.24 -11.52 -2.54
C GLU A 226 -7.35 -11.65 -4.06
N LEU A 227 -6.28 -11.26 -4.75
CA LEU A 227 -6.12 -11.46 -6.19
C LEU A 227 -5.67 -12.90 -6.45
N PRO A 228 -6.02 -13.49 -7.60
CA PRO A 228 -5.46 -14.78 -8.00
C PRO A 228 -3.95 -14.65 -8.17
N ILE A 229 -3.21 -15.50 -7.44
CA ILE A 229 -1.76 -15.66 -7.48
C ILE A 229 -1.50 -17.03 -8.06
#